data_AF-A0AAV6C3L4-F1
#
_entry.id   AF-A0AAV6C3L4-F1
#
_cell.length_a   1.000
_cell.length_b   1.000
_cell.length_c   1.000
_cell.angle_alpha   90.00
_cell.angle_beta   90.00
_cell.angle_gamma   90.00
#
_symmetry.space_group_name_H-M   'P 1'
#
loop_
_entity.id
_entity.type
_entity.pdbx_description
1 polymer ?
#
loop_
_entity_poly.entity_id
_entity_poly.type
_entity_poly.pdbx_seq_one_letter_code
_entity_poly.pdbx_strand_id
1 'polypeptide(L)'
;RQVLSPLDFEEIYGLTGGNIFHGEMNPGQLFFMRPVPGWARYRTPIRGLYLCGSGTHPGGGVMGAPGFNAAREILRDEALRLS
;
A
#
# COMPACT_ATOMS: atom_id res chain seq x y z
N ARG A 1 25.46 3.11 -17.80
CA ARG A 1 24.22 2.29 -17.81
C ARG A 1 24.23 1.42 -16.57
N GLN A 2 23.14 1.36 -15.83
CA GLN A 2 22.97 0.46 -14.68
C GLN A 2 22.03 -0.68 -15.08
N VAL A 3 22.27 -1.89 -14.58
CA VAL A 3 21.39 -3.05 -14.73
C VAL A 3 21.14 -3.56 -13.32
N LEU A 4 19.87 -3.69 -12.93
CA LEU A 4 19.45 -4.15 -11.62
C LEU A 4 18.61 -5.41 -11.79
N SER A 5 18.96 -6.45 -11.05
CA SER A 5 18.24 -7.71 -10.91
C SER A 5 17.14 -7.59 -9.84
N PRO A 6 16.22 -8.55 -9.76
CA PRO A 6 15.26 -8.62 -8.65
C PRO A 6 15.93 -8.67 -7.26
N LEU A 7 17.09 -9.32 -7.13
CA LEU A 7 17.84 -9.36 -5.88
C LEU A 7 18.35 -7.96 -5.50
N ASP A 8 18.86 -7.20 -6.47
CA ASP A 8 19.28 -5.82 -6.23
C ASP A 8 18.12 -4.95 -5.74
N PHE A 9 16.91 -5.16 -6.27
CA PHE A 9 15.73 -4.43 -5.80
C PHE A 9 15.32 -4.78 -4.37
N GLU A 10 15.46 -6.04 -3.99
CA GLU A 10 15.21 -6.48 -2.62
C GLU A 10 16.23 -5.89 -1.65
N GLU A 11 17.53 -5.93 -1.99
CA GLU A 11 18.61 -5.46 -1.12
C GLU A 11 18.68 -3.92 -1.02
N ILE A 12 18.48 -3.20 -2.14
CA ILE A 12 18.66 -1.74 -2.18
C ILE A 12 17.39 -1.01 -1.74
N TYR A 13 16.22 -1.50 -2.14
CA TYR A 13 14.95 -0.80 -1.95
C TYR A 13 13.98 -1.51 -1.00
N GLY A 14 14.32 -2.71 -0.50
CA GLY A 14 13.42 -3.49 0.34
C GLY A 14 12.21 -4.05 -0.42
N LEU A 15 12.30 -4.15 -1.75
CA LEU A 15 11.23 -4.74 -2.57
C LEU A 15 11.35 -6.25 -2.54
N THR A 16 10.72 -6.91 -1.57
CA THR A 16 10.73 -8.38 -1.46
C THR A 16 10.36 -9.05 -2.79
N GLY A 17 11.17 -10.00 -3.24
CA GLY A 17 11.07 -10.68 -4.52
C GLY A 17 11.27 -9.78 -5.75
N GLY A 18 11.78 -8.56 -5.57
CA GLY A 18 11.89 -7.55 -6.61
C GLY A 18 10.56 -7.03 -7.14
N ASN A 19 9.46 -7.23 -6.41
CA ASN A 19 8.13 -6.90 -6.89
C ASN A 19 7.77 -5.43 -6.59
N ILE A 20 7.79 -4.59 -7.62
CA ILE A 20 7.42 -3.15 -7.53
C ILE A 20 5.97 -2.92 -7.07
N PHE A 21 5.12 -3.94 -7.20
CA PHE A 21 3.76 -3.92 -6.73
C PHE A 21 3.63 -4.40 -5.30
N HIS A 22 4.69 -4.81 -4.60
CA HIS A 22 4.64 -5.26 -3.19
C HIS A 22 3.60 -6.38 -2.97
N GLY A 23 3.38 -7.20 -3.99
CA GLY A 23 2.33 -8.23 -4.04
C GLY A 23 1.86 -8.46 -5.48
N GLU A 24 1.21 -9.58 -5.72
CA GLU A 24 0.71 -9.99 -7.02
C GLU A 24 -0.52 -9.17 -7.43
N MET A 25 -0.63 -8.90 -8.74
CA MET A 25 -1.77 -8.21 -9.34
C MET A 25 -2.78 -9.25 -9.86
N ASN A 26 -3.22 -10.14 -8.99
CA ASN A 26 -4.25 -11.14 -9.29
C ASN A 26 -5.44 -11.00 -8.33
N PRO A 27 -6.62 -11.56 -8.65
CA PRO A 27 -7.81 -11.43 -7.82
C PRO A 27 -7.63 -11.91 -6.37
N GLY A 28 -6.71 -12.84 -6.10
CA GLY A 28 -6.42 -13.33 -4.75
C GLY A 28 -5.67 -12.34 -3.86
N GLN A 29 -5.01 -11.33 -4.45
CA GLN A 29 -4.23 -10.31 -3.74
C GLN A 29 -4.64 -8.87 -4.09
N LEU A 30 -5.86 -8.70 -4.62
CA LEU A 30 -6.47 -7.42 -4.95
C LEU A 30 -7.73 -7.16 -4.11
N PHE A 31 -8.30 -5.96 -4.28
CA PHE A 31 -9.49 -5.51 -3.57
C PHE A 31 -9.35 -5.63 -2.05
N PHE A 32 -10.33 -6.25 -1.39
CA PHE A 32 -10.37 -6.42 0.06
C PHE A 32 -9.33 -7.41 0.60
N MET A 33 -8.67 -8.17 -0.28
CA MET A 33 -7.59 -9.08 0.09
C MET A 33 -6.23 -8.36 0.20
N ARG A 34 -6.15 -7.08 -0.17
CA ARG A 34 -4.91 -6.30 -0.23
C ARG A 34 -4.83 -5.19 0.83
N PRO A 35 -3.71 -5.01 1.55
CA PRO A 35 -2.52 -5.89 1.57
C PRO A 35 -2.79 -7.22 2.27
N VAL A 36 -3.70 -7.21 3.25
CA VAL A 36 -4.23 -8.40 3.90
C VAL A 36 -5.71 -8.19 4.23
N PRO A 37 -6.51 -9.25 4.31
CA PRO A 37 -7.91 -9.16 4.72
C PRO A 37 -8.07 -8.41 6.05
N GLY A 38 -9.07 -7.53 6.11
CA GLY A 38 -9.37 -6.72 7.30
C GLY A 38 -8.75 -5.32 7.31
N TRP A 39 -7.65 -5.10 6.59
CA TRP A 39 -6.94 -3.80 6.55
C TRP A 39 -6.92 -3.14 5.17
N ALA A 40 -7.75 -3.61 4.25
CA ALA A 40 -7.92 -3.03 2.91
C ALA A 40 -8.56 -1.63 2.89
N ARG A 41 -9.06 -1.15 4.04
CA ARG A 41 -9.65 0.19 4.20
C ARG A 41 -8.63 1.24 4.63
N TYR A 42 -7.35 1.04 4.34
CA TYR A 42 -6.26 1.96 4.65
C TYR A 42 -5.95 2.18 6.14
N ARG A 43 -6.80 1.72 7.07
CA ARG A 43 -6.53 1.77 8.51
C ARG A 43 -5.90 0.48 8.99
N THR A 44 -4.96 0.61 9.92
CA THR A 44 -4.42 -0.53 10.66
C THR A 44 -5.09 -0.68 12.02
N PRO A 45 -4.84 -1.79 12.76
CA PRO A 45 -5.25 -1.91 14.16
C PRO A 45 -4.58 -0.88 15.09
N ILE A 46 -3.46 -0.29 14.65
CA ILE A 46 -2.75 0.73 15.41
C ILE A 46 -3.41 2.08 15.12
N ARG A 47 -3.94 2.71 16.16
CA ARG A 47 -4.60 4.02 16.04
C ARG A 47 -3.64 5.05 15.47
N GLY A 48 -4.08 5.75 14.43
CA GLY A 48 -3.29 6.80 13.77
C GLY A 48 -2.26 6.27 12.77
N LEU A 49 -2.17 4.95 12.56
CA LEU A 49 -1.33 4.35 11.53
C LEU A 49 -2.19 3.89 10.34
N TYR A 50 -1.83 4.39 9.16
CA TYR A 50 -2.54 4.14 7.90
C TYR A 50 -1.61 3.51 6.87
N LEU A 51 -2.18 2.70 6.00
CA LEU A 51 -1.49 2.05 4.90
C LEU A 51 -1.69 2.89 3.65
N CYS A 52 -0.59 3.16 2.95
CA CYS A 52 -0.60 3.84 1.66
C CYS A 52 0.44 3.20 0.72
N GLY A 53 0.37 3.57 -0.55
CA GLY A 53 1.36 3.16 -1.56
C GLY A 53 1.07 1.80 -2.22
N SER A 54 2.11 1.30 -2.88
CA SER A 54 2.02 0.19 -3.85
C SER A 54 1.37 -1.08 -3.29
N GLY A 55 1.67 -1.40 -2.02
CA GLY A 55 1.14 -2.52 -1.24
C GLY A 55 -0.38 -2.52 -1.01
N THR A 56 -1.08 -1.43 -1.27
CA THR A 56 -2.51 -1.28 -0.91
C THR A 56 -3.40 -1.24 -2.15
N HIS A 57 -4.69 -1.51 -2.00
CA HIS A 57 -5.65 -1.37 -3.10
C HIS A 57 -5.73 0.11 -3.53
N PRO A 58 -5.79 0.45 -4.83
CA PRO A 58 -5.95 -0.41 -6.02
C PRO A 58 -4.71 -1.15 -6.51
N GLY A 59 -3.51 -0.81 -6.04
CA GLY A 59 -2.25 -1.38 -6.48
C GLY A 59 -1.19 -0.30 -6.64
N GLY A 60 -0.05 -0.69 -7.19
CA GLY A 60 1.13 0.16 -7.33
C GLY A 60 1.33 0.87 -8.65
N GLY A 61 2.55 1.38 -8.82
CA GLY A 61 2.96 2.26 -9.91
C GLY A 61 2.77 3.75 -9.60
N VAL A 62 2.94 4.60 -10.61
CA VAL A 62 2.79 6.06 -10.51
C VAL A 62 1.31 6.46 -10.65
N MET A 63 0.45 5.87 -9.81
CA MET A 63 -1.01 6.03 -9.89
C MET A 63 -1.58 7.06 -8.90
N GLY A 64 -0.93 7.25 -7.73
CA GLY A 64 -1.37 8.17 -6.68
C GLY A 64 -2.63 7.77 -5.90
N ALA A 65 -3.50 6.91 -6.45
CA ALA A 65 -4.76 6.51 -5.82
C ALA A 65 -4.64 5.90 -4.41
N PRO A 66 -3.67 5.00 -4.12
CA PRO A 66 -3.42 4.54 -2.74
C PRO A 66 -3.21 5.67 -1.73
N GLY A 67 -2.41 6.67 -2.10
CA GLY A 67 -2.11 7.82 -1.25
C GLY A 67 -3.34 8.70 -1.05
N PHE A 68 -4.08 8.97 -2.14
CA PHE A 68 -5.33 9.73 -2.09
C PHE A 68 -6.36 9.07 -1.16
N ASN A 69 -6.56 7.76 -1.28
CA ASN A 69 -7.54 7.05 -0.47
C ASN A 69 -7.13 6.99 1.01
N ALA A 70 -5.85 6.77 1.31
CA ALA A 70 -5.34 6.83 2.67
C ALA A 70 -5.53 8.22 3.29
N ALA A 71 -5.20 9.29 2.55
CA ALA A 71 -5.40 10.66 2.99
C ALA A 71 -6.88 10.98 3.30
N ARG A 72 -7.80 10.48 2.47
CA ARG A 72 -9.25 10.61 2.72
C ARG A 72 -9.68 9.97 4.05
N GLU A 73 -9.13 8.80 4.38
CA GLU A 73 -9.44 8.12 5.64
C GLU A 73 -8.82 8.82 6.85
N ILE A 74 -7.62 9.39 6.72
CA ILE A 74 -6.99 10.25 7.73
C ILE A 74 -7.89 11.45 8.03
N LEU A 75 -8.29 12.20 7.01
CA LEU A 75 -9.12 13.40 7.18
C LEU A 75 -10.46 13.11 7.85
N ARG A 76 -11.08 11.95 7.54
CA ARG A 76 -12.30 11.49 8.20
C ARG A 76 -12.10 11.25 9.69
N ASP A 77 -10.98 10.65 10.08
CA ASP A 77 -10.67 10.39 11.48
C ASP A 77 -10.36 11.65 12.26
N GLU A 78 -9.59 12.57 11.67
CA GLU A 78 -9.33 13.85 12.32
C GLU A 78 -10.62 14.65 12.53
N ALA A 79 -11.54 14.63 11.55
CA ALA A 79 -12.85 15.27 11.70
C ALA A 79 -13.66 14.68 12.88
N LEU A 80 -13.63 13.36 13.06
CA LEU A 80 -14.29 12.68 14.18
C LEU A 80 -13.62 12.93 15.54
N ARG A 81 -12.33 13.30 15.57
CA ARG A 81 -11.65 13.67 16.83
C ARG A 81 -11.99 15.08 17.30
N LEU A 82 -12.37 15.95 16.36
CA LEU A 82 -12.67 17.35 16.63
C LEU A 82 -14.16 17.60 16.97
N SER A 83 -15.02 16.59 16.80
CA SER A 83 -16.44 16.60 17.20
C SER A 83 -16.64 16.08 18.61
#